data_AF-X1U692-F1
#
_entry.id   AF-X1U692-F1
#
_cell.length_a   1.000
_cell.length_b   1.000
_cell.length_c   1.000
_cell.angle_alpha   90.00
_cell.angle_beta   90.00
_cell.angle_gamma   90.00
#
_symmetry.space_group_name_H-M   'P 1'
#
loop_
_entity.id
_entity.type
_entity.pdbx_description
1 polymer ?
#
loop_
_entity_poly.entity_id
_entity_poly.type
_entity_poly.pdbx_seq_one_letter_code
_entity_poly.pdbx_strand_id
1 'polypeptide(L)' 'TRLGFGSRVVVTGDITQIDLPSDKESGLIIVKSILMGIHGIEFVYLSSKDVVRHELVQRIVNAYKVYGERTKR' A
#
# COMPACT_ATOMS: atom_id res chain seq x y z
N THR A 1 -17.69 9.63 -4.59
CA THR A 1 -17.82 10.47 -3.38
C THR A 1 -17.99 11.92 -3.78
N ARG A 2 -18.89 12.67 -3.14
CA ARG A 2 -18.97 14.13 -3.30
C ARG A 2 -18.26 14.78 -2.10
N LEU A 3 -17.45 15.81 -2.33
CA LEU A 3 -16.62 16.45 -1.30
C LEU A 3 -17.00 17.94 -1.20
N GLY A 4 -17.14 18.42 0.04
CA GLY A 4 -17.49 19.82 0.32
C GLY A 4 -16.27 20.74 0.24
N PHE A 5 -16.52 22.04 0.09
CA PHE A 5 -15.46 23.06 0.14
C PHE A 5 -14.68 22.98 1.46
N GLY A 6 -13.36 23.17 1.38
CA GLY A 6 -12.46 23.12 2.55
C GLY A 6 -12.21 21.72 3.12
N SER A 7 -12.82 20.67 2.57
CA SER A 7 -12.55 19.29 3.01
C SER A 7 -11.22 18.76 2.47
N ARG A 8 -10.63 17.80 3.19
CA ARG A 8 -9.47 17.01 2.74
C ARG A 8 -9.86 15.55 2.73
N VAL A 9 -9.28 14.79 1.80
CA VAL A 9 -9.52 13.35 1.69
C VAL A 9 -8.19 12.64 1.63
N VAL A 10 -8.15 11.48 2.29
CA VAL A 10 -7.03 10.54 2.19
C VAL A 10 -7.61 9.23 1.68
N VAL A 11 -7.00 8.70 0.62
CA VAL A 11 -7.28 7.35 0.11
C VAL A 11 -6.06 6.49 0.44
N THR A 12 -6.28 5.39 1.14
CA THR A 12 -5.21 4.46 1.54
C THR A 12 -5.37 3.14 0.82
N GLY A 13 -4.26 2.47 0.53
CA GLY A 13 -4.25 1.12 -0.02
C GLY A 13 -2.84 0.54 -0.09
N ASP A 14 -2.76 -0.77 -0.33
CA ASP A 14 -1.49 -1.50 -0.48
C ASP A 14 -1.39 -2.08 -1.89
N ILE A 15 -0.50 -1.51 -2.70
CA ILE A 15 -0.26 -1.93 -4.09
C ILE A 15 0.37 -3.32 -4.18
N THR A 16 0.86 -3.89 -3.08
CA THR A 16 1.42 -5.26 -3.03
C THR A 16 0.34 -6.32 -2.79
N GLN A 17 -0.88 -5.92 -2.43
CA GLN A 17 -2.01 -6.81 -2.11
C GLN A 17 -3.13 -6.63 -3.13
N ILE A 18 -2.84 -6.93 -4.39
CA ILE A 18 -3.83 -6.89 -5.47
C ILE A 18 -4.48 -8.25 -5.58
N ASP A 19 -5.75 -8.33 -5.20
CA ASP A 19 -6.58 -9.55 -5.29
C ASP A 19 -7.57 -9.46 -6.46
N LEU A 20 -7.08 -8.98 -7.61
CA LEU A 20 -7.87 -8.86 -8.82
C LEU A 20 -7.52 -9.99 -9.80
N PRO A 21 -8.47 -10.42 -10.65
CA PRO A 21 -8.18 -11.25 -11.81
C PRO A 21 -7.02 -10.71 -12.65
N SER A 22 -6.21 -11.60 -13.25
CA SER A 22 -4.98 -11.23 -13.97
C SER A 22 -5.21 -10.31 -15.18
N ASP A 23 -6.42 -10.29 -15.72
CA ASP A 23 -6.85 -9.42 -16.82
C ASP A 23 -7.30 -8.02 -16.34
N LYS A 24 -7.30 -7.77 -15.03
CA LYS A 24 -7.69 -6.49 -14.44
C LYS A 24 -6.52 -5.77 -13.81
N GLU A 25 -6.26 -4.56 -14.28
CA GLU A 25 -5.33 -3.65 -13.63
C GLU A 25 -5.92 -3.06 -12.34
N SER A 26 -5.06 -2.82 -11.35
CA SER A 26 -5.45 -2.19 -10.10
C SER A 26 -5.78 -0.71 -10.29
N GLY A 27 -6.96 -0.29 -9.82
CA GLY A 27 -7.35 1.12 -9.81
C GLY A 27 -6.38 2.01 -9.03
N LEU A 28 -5.73 1.49 -7.98
CA LEU A 28 -4.70 2.23 -7.22
C LEU A 28 -3.42 2.46 -8.03
N ILE A 29 -3.09 1.54 -8.95
CA ILE A 29 -1.95 1.71 -9.86
C ILE A 29 -2.32 2.68 -10.97
N ILE A 30 -3.50 2.52 -11.57
CA ILE A 30 -3.99 3.38 -12.66
C ILE A 30 -4.15 4.83 -12.18
N VAL A 31 -4.76 5.07 -11.02
CA VAL A 31 -5.03 6.43 -10.55
C VAL A 31 -3.74 7.24 -10.35
N LYS A 32 -2.63 6.55 -10.02
CA LYS A 32 -1.31 7.18 -9.91
C LYS A 32 -0.89 7.83 -11.23
N SER A 33 -1.01 7.12 -12.35
CA SER A 33 -0.60 7.67 -13.65
C SER A 33 -1.54 8.77 -14.12
N ILE A 34 -2.84 8.67 -13.81
CA ILE A 34 -3.86 9.65 -14.20
C ILE A 34 -3.73 10.97 -13.43
N LEU A 35 -3.51 10.91 -12.11
CA LEU A 35 -3.53 12.11 -11.25
C LEU A 35 -2.14 12.67 -10.94
N MET A 36 -1.08 12.09 -11.49
CA MET A 36 0.29 12.58 -11.29
C MET A 36 0.44 14.02 -11.79
N GLY A 37 0.98 14.91 -10.95
CA GLY A 37 1.22 16.31 -11.31
C GLY A 37 0.00 17.23 -11.19
N ILE A 38 -1.17 16.73 -10.75
CA ILE A 38 -2.31 17.59 -10.45
C ILE A 38 -2.03 18.37 -9.15
N HIS A 39 -2.07 19.70 -9.25
CA HIS A 39 -1.90 20.57 -8.09
C HIS A 39 -2.96 20.29 -7.01
N GLY A 40 -2.50 20.07 -5.78
CA GLY A 40 -3.34 19.77 -4.62
C GLY A 40 -3.58 18.28 -4.35
N ILE A 41 -2.99 17.38 -5.16
CA ILE A 41 -2.97 15.94 -4.92
C ILE A 41 -1.54 15.49 -4.66
N GLU A 42 -1.33 14.75 -3.56
CA GLU A 42 -0.02 14.22 -3.18
C GLU A 42 -0.08 12.70 -3.04
N PHE A 43 0.95 12.01 -3.51
CA PHE A 43 1.10 10.56 -3.38
C PHE A 43 2.15 10.23 -2.32
N VAL A 44 1.69 9.74 -1.16
CA VAL A 44 2.58 9.37 -0.04
C VAL A 44 2.78 7.85 -0.04
N TYR A 45 4.05 7.42 -0.11
CA TYR A 45 4.41 6.00 -0.02
C TYR A 45 5.04 5.71 1.32
N LEU A 46 4.43 4.80 2.06
CA LEU A 46 4.98 4.27 3.30
C LEU A 46 5.82 3.03 3.00
N SER A 47 6.93 2.91 3.70
CA SER A 47 7.84 1.78 3.66
C SER A 47 7.75 0.97 4.94
N SER A 48 8.45 -0.16 5.00
CA SER A 48 8.55 -0.95 6.25
C SER A 48 9.15 -0.15 7.42
N LYS A 49 9.89 0.92 7.15
CA LYS A 49 10.47 1.81 8.18
C LYS A 49 9.41 2.67 8.88
N ASP A 50 8.30 2.92 8.20
CA ASP A 50 7.22 3.77 8.68
C ASP A 50 6.19 2.98 9.50
N VAL A 51 6.34 1.64 9.57
CA VAL A 51 5.42 0.77 10.31
C VAL A 51 5.95 0.48 11.70
N VAL A 52 5.40 1.18 12.69
CA VAL A 52 5.60 0.85 14.10
C VAL A 52 4.77 -0.38 14.43
N ARG A 53 5.44 -1.44 14.89
CA ARG A 53 4.79 -2.68 15.36
C ARG A 53 5.29 -3.01 16.74
N HIS A 54 4.45 -3.69 17.51
CA HIS A 54 4.89 -4.28 18.77
C HIS A 54 6.03 -5.29 18.53
N GLU A 55 7.03 -5.31 19.42
CA GLU A 55 8.25 -6.13 19.29
C GLU A 55 7.92 -7.61 19.01
N LEU A 56 6.96 -8.17 19.76
CA LEU A 56 6.49 -9.54 19.57
C LEU A 56 5.99 -9.82 18.14
N VAL A 57 5.22 -8.90 17.56
CA VAL A 57 4.68 -9.06 16.20
C VAL A 57 5.82 -9.05 15.18
N GLN A 58 6.82 -8.18 15.35
CA GLN A 58 7.99 -8.16 14.48
C GLN A 58 8.76 -9.49 14.52
N ARG A 59 8.96 -10.04 15.73
CA ARG A 59 9.61 -11.34 15.93
C ARG A 59 8.85 -12.47 15.22
N ILE A 60 7.51 -12.49 15.33
CA ILE A 60 6.66 -13.48 14.65
C ILE A 60 6.79 -13.35 13.12
N VAL A 61 6.66 -12.13 12.58
CA VAL A 61 6.76 -11.89 11.13
C VAL A 61 8.13 -12.31 10.59
N ASN A 62 9.21 -11.99 11.30
CA ASN A 62 10.57 -12.38 10.91
C ASN A 62 10.76 -13.90 10.90
N ALA A 63 10.18 -14.62 11.88
CA ALA A 63 10.24 -16.08 11.92
C ALA A 63 9.59 -16.72 10.67
N TYR A 64 8.40 -16.24 10.27
CA TYR A 64 7.71 -16.71 9.07
C TYR A 64 8.46 -16.36 7.78
N LYS A 65 9.08 -15.17 7.72
CA LYS A 65 9.90 -14.76 6.56
C LYS A 65 11.06 -15.74 6.35
N VAL A 66 11.83 -16.04 7.40
CA VAL A 66 12.95 -17.00 7.35
C VAL A 66 12.47 -18.39 6.96
N TYR A 67 11.32 -18.83 7.47
CA TYR A 67 10.72 -20.12 7.09
C TYR A 67 10.36 -20.17 5.59
N GLY A 68 9.73 -19.12 5.06
CA GLY A 68 9.36 -19.03 3.65
C GLY A 68 10.55 -18.99 2.69
N GLU A 69 11.68 -18.38 3.10
CA GLU A 69 12.92 -18.36 2.30
C GLU A 69 13.59 -19.74 2.25
N ARG A 70 13.48 -20.54 3.32
CA ARG A 70 14.02 -21.91 3.35
C ARG A 70 13.23 -22.89 2.49
N THR A 71 11.90 -22.75 2.44
CA THR A 71 11.02 -23.64 1.66
C THR A 71 11.02 -23.34 0.16
N LYS A 72 11.51 -22.17 -0.25
CA LYS A 72 11.72 -21.80 -1.67
C LYS A 72 13.07 -22.26 -2.24
N ARG A 73 13.97 -22.82 -1.43
CA ARG A 73 15.22 -23.47 -1.85
C ARG A 73 15.01 -24.97 -1.98
#